data_AF-A0A1B8QCR4-F1
#
_entry.id   AF-A0A1B8QCR4-F1
#
_cell.length_a   1.000
_cell.length_b   1.000
_cell.length_c   1.000
_cell.angle_alpha   90.00
_cell.angle_beta   90.00
_cell.angle_gamma   90.00
#
_symmetry.space_group_name_H-M   'P 1'
#
loop_
_entity.id
_entity.type
_entity.pdbx_description
1 polymer ?
#
loop_
_entity_poly.entity_id
_entity_poly.type
_entity_poly.pdbx_seq_one_letter_code
_entity_poly.pdbx_strand_id
1 'polypeptide(L)'
;MRIIIEYESSWRNSFLDGSNDEELPSKGRNFVASMTELKKPENYFQRKVTKNTVMGILSRLIGDQRKLYQARASDDYYFADKEQLISFEDKPKVINREIAYIRNMKGSTDQNSFTGMIKVNDPIFLSDYSGEFWGVLDLDIEQLCEFILDDKLIKDFQIDSPVSLDPVSILNRLNNIGKLKPAESNDMIKQASDKLASLFDKYKPLNTKGLQLILPMYCSALYLQMQRLEQRYDMTTAKSKKGGISGISNNGFTPKDFMDKYTTGAKKLIYGNPYIREEFVKGEGKIKHNLTKANGQLEILLDIDDEQAKELKQMIDNAGVSSFYLGKKGLAYVSEIRLR
;
A
#
# COMPACT_ATOMS: atom_id res chain seq x y z
N MET A 1 4.64 22.41 -41.46
CA MET A 1 5.85 21.85 -40.81
C MET A 1 5.57 20.47 -40.20
N ARG A 2 6.55 19.55 -40.24
CA ARG A 2 6.48 18.22 -39.64
C ARG A 2 7.72 17.93 -38.79
N ILE A 3 7.53 17.50 -37.55
CA ILE A 3 8.58 17.09 -36.61
C ILE A 3 8.43 15.60 -36.35
N ILE A 4 9.49 14.83 -36.58
CA ILE A 4 9.51 13.39 -36.39
C ILE A 4 10.37 13.08 -35.17
N ILE A 5 9.78 12.36 -34.22
CA ILE A 5 10.42 11.95 -32.97
C ILE A 5 10.48 10.43 -32.95
N GLU A 6 11.67 9.87 -32.84
CA GLU A 6 11.83 8.45 -32.56
C GLU A 6 11.92 8.24 -31.05
N TYR A 7 11.33 7.15 -30.57
CA TYR A 7 11.34 6.82 -29.16
C TYR A 7 11.46 5.32 -28.89
N GLU A 8 12.11 5.01 -27.78
CA GLU A 8 12.31 3.66 -27.27
C GLU A 8 12.00 3.59 -25.78
N SER A 9 11.53 2.42 -25.35
CA SER A 9 11.25 2.05 -23.98
C SER A 9 10.32 3.02 -23.22
N SER A 10 9.39 3.67 -23.92
CA SER A 10 8.41 4.60 -23.33
C SER A 10 7.38 3.84 -22.52
N TRP A 11 7.24 4.16 -21.22
CA TRP A 11 6.24 3.55 -20.34
C TRP A 11 4.86 4.16 -20.58
N ARG A 12 3.87 3.31 -20.85
CA ARG A 12 2.49 3.69 -21.17
C ARG A 12 1.55 3.50 -19.98
N ASN A 13 2.04 3.75 -18.76
CA ASN A 13 1.25 3.66 -17.52
C ASN A 13 1.53 4.80 -16.52
N SER A 14 0.50 5.18 -15.76
CA SER A 14 0.63 6.05 -14.58
C SER A 14 0.45 5.26 -13.27
N PHE A 15 1.07 5.75 -12.20
CA PHE A 15 1.04 5.13 -10.87
C PHE A 15 0.53 6.09 -9.78
N LEU A 16 0.26 7.32 -10.19
CA LEU A 16 -0.17 8.41 -9.32
C LEU A 16 -1.60 8.79 -9.71
N ASP A 17 -2.40 9.11 -8.70
CA ASP A 17 -3.70 9.75 -8.86
C ASP A 17 -3.54 11.26 -9.16
N GLY A 18 -4.67 11.96 -9.26
CA GLY A 18 -4.73 13.40 -9.57
C GLY A 18 -4.25 13.73 -10.99
N SER A 19 -3.99 15.01 -11.24
CA SER A 19 -3.51 15.50 -12.54
C SER A 19 -2.03 15.90 -12.52
N ASN A 20 -1.41 15.96 -13.69
CA ASN A 20 -0.12 16.64 -13.90
C ASN A 20 -0.30 18.01 -14.56
N ASP A 21 -1.54 18.37 -14.88
CA ASP A 21 -1.93 19.62 -15.53
C ASP A 21 -2.43 20.67 -14.51
N GLU A 22 -2.12 20.47 -13.24
CA GLU A 22 -2.46 21.36 -12.12
C GLU A 22 -1.29 21.43 -11.12
N GLU A 23 -1.40 22.35 -10.17
CA GLU A 23 -0.39 22.50 -9.12
C GLU A 23 -0.25 21.23 -8.27
N LEU A 24 0.99 20.89 -7.88
CA LEU A 24 1.23 19.74 -7.05
C LEU A 24 0.70 19.99 -5.64
N PRO A 25 -0.06 19.06 -5.03
CA PRO A 25 -0.42 19.16 -3.64
C PRO A 25 0.82 19.22 -2.74
N SER A 26 0.72 19.88 -1.58
CA SER A 26 1.84 20.06 -0.64
C SER A 26 2.47 18.75 -0.15
N LYS A 27 1.70 17.67 -0.10
CA LYS A 27 2.17 16.31 0.26
C LYS A 27 2.53 15.45 -0.95
N GLY A 28 2.53 16.02 -2.15
CA GLY A 28 2.65 15.27 -3.41
C GLY A 28 1.37 14.54 -3.80
N ARG A 29 1.43 13.78 -4.90
CA ARG A 29 0.32 12.95 -5.39
C ARG A 29 0.34 11.56 -4.77
N ASN A 30 -0.80 10.91 -4.61
CA ASN A 30 -0.85 9.61 -3.98
C ASN A 30 -0.39 8.50 -4.94
N PHE A 31 0.47 7.63 -4.44
CA PHE A 31 0.84 6.40 -5.13
C PHE A 31 -0.27 5.35 -5.03
N VAL A 32 -0.88 4.98 -6.17
CA VAL A 32 -2.03 4.06 -6.24
C VAL A 32 -1.70 2.73 -6.94
N ALA A 33 -0.41 2.40 -7.07
CA ALA A 33 0.06 1.21 -7.78
C ALA A 33 0.60 0.10 -6.86
N SER A 34 0.18 0.07 -5.59
CA SER A 34 0.45 -1.08 -4.72
C SER A 34 -0.40 -2.29 -5.15
N MET A 35 0.01 -3.53 -4.83
CA MET A 35 -0.77 -4.72 -5.20
C MET A 35 -2.21 -4.68 -4.69
N THR A 36 -2.44 -4.08 -3.51
CA THR A 36 -3.79 -3.92 -2.94
C THR A 36 -4.58 -2.85 -3.68
N GLU A 37 -3.96 -1.71 -4.00
CA GLU A 37 -4.64 -0.63 -4.73
C GLU A 37 -4.95 -1.02 -6.18
N LEU A 38 -4.07 -1.79 -6.84
CA LEU A 38 -4.27 -2.28 -8.21
C LEU A 38 -5.39 -3.32 -8.36
N LYS A 39 -5.91 -3.88 -7.26
CA LYS A 39 -7.13 -4.70 -7.31
C LYS A 39 -8.34 -3.86 -7.75
N LYS A 40 -8.33 -2.56 -7.45
CA LYS A 40 -9.36 -1.61 -7.86
C LYS A 40 -9.13 -1.23 -9.34
N PRO A 41 -10.06 -1.52 -10.25
CA PRO A 41 -9.88 -1.26 -11.68
C PRO A 41 -9.52 0.20 -12.00
N GLU A 42 -10.09 1.15 -11.26
CA GLU A 42 -9.89 2.59 -11.42
C GLU A 42 -8.46 3.05 -11.15
N ASN A 43 -7.64 2.27 -10.44
CA ASN A 43 -6.25 2.59 -10.15
C ASN A 43 -5.27 2.11 -11.23
N TYR A 44 -5.73 1.31 -12.20
CA TYR A 44 -4.91 0.86 -13.30
C TYR A 44 -4.94 1.86 -14.46
N PHE A 45 -3.96 2.77 -14.50
CA PHE A 45 -3.90 3.81 -15.52
C PHE A 45 -3.03 3.40 -16.70
N GLN A 46 -3.65 2.93 -17.78
CA GLN A 46 -3.00 2.88 -19.09
C GLN A 46 -3.04 4.26 -19.75
N ARG A 47 -1.95 4.65 -20.41
CA ARG A 47 -1.78 5.97 -21.04
C ARG A 47 -1.39 5.83 -22.51
N LYS A 48 -1.89 6.76 -23.32
CA LYS A 48 -1.49 6.95 -24.72
C LYS A 48 -0.89 8.35 -24.87
N VAL A 49 -0.19 8.59 -25.98
CA VAL A 49 0.21 9.96 -26.34
C VAL A 49 -1.06 10.78 -26.53
N THR A 50 -1.11 11.94 -25.89
CA THR A 50 -2.21 12.91 -25.99
C THR A 50 -1.68 14.25 -26.47
N LYS A 51 -2.60 15.17 -26.76
CA LYS A 51 -2.27 16.56 -27.06
C LYS A 51 -1.36 17.19 -26.01
N ASN A 52 -1.64 17.00 -24.71
CA ASN A 52 -0.78 17.52 -23.63
C ASN A 52 0.62 16.91 -23.67
N THR A 53 0.77 15.65 -24.06
CA THR A 53 2.10 15.04 -24.23
C THR A 53 2.88 15.76 -25.34
N VAL A 54 2.23 16.00 -26.48
CA VAL A 54 2.81 16.68 -27.64
C VAL A 54 3.17 18.13 -27.33
N MET A 55 2.27 18.88 -26.69
CA MET A 55 2.55 20.28 -26.33
C MET A 55 3.68 20.38 -25.30
N GLY A 56 3.74 19.47 -24.32
CA GLY A 56 4.85 19.42 -23.39
C GLY A 56 6.19 19.17 -24.09
N ILE A 57 6.21 18.32 -25.13
CA ILE A 57 7.43 18.10 -25.94
C ILE A 57 7.78 19.36 -26.72
N LEU A 58 6.83 20.00 -27.40
CA LEU A 58 7.10 21.20 -28.19
C LEU A 58 7.63 22.34 -27.32
N SER A 59 7.01 22.58 -26.16
CA SER A 59 7.51 23.53 -25.14
C SER A 59 8.92 23.15 -24.68
N ARG A 60 9.17 21.86 -24.43
CA ARG A 60 10.50 21.39 -24.01
C ARG A 60 11.56 21.61 -25.10
N LEU A 61 11.21 21.40 -26.39
CA LEU A 61 12.11 21.54 -27.53
C LEU A 61 12.54 22.99 -27.77
N ILE A 62 11.68 23.97 -27.47
CA ILE A 62 12.04 25.40 -27.50
C ILE A 62 12.67 25.89 -26.19
N GLY A 63 12.96 24.98 -25.25
CA GLY A 63 13.70 25.29 -24.03
C GLY A 63 12.85 25.72 -22.83
N ASP A 64 11.52 25.65 -22.88
CA ASP A 64 10.68 25.99 -21.72
C ASP A 64 10.97 25.03 -20.54
N GLN A 65 11.28 25.61 -19.38
CA GLN A 65 11.60 24.89 -18.14
C GLN A 65 10.39 24.79 -17.20
N ARG A 66 9.31 25.51 -17.49
CA ARG A 66 8.07 25.46 -16.70
C ARG A 66 7.31 24.17 -17.00
N LYS A 67 6.39 23.79 -16.10
CA LYS A 67 5.42 22.74 -16.42
C LYS A 67 4.44 23.25 -17.48
N LEU A 68 3.93 22.34 -18.31
CA LEU A 68 3.00 22.71 -19.39
C LEU A 68 1.80 23.53 -18.91
N TYR A 69 1.20 23.20 -17.76
CA TYR A 69 0.07 23.97 -17.25
C TYR A 69 0.45 25.39 -16.84
N GLN A 70 1.68 25.60 -16.37
CA GLN A 70 2.22 26.93 -16.03
C GLN A 70 2.53 27.72 -17.30
N ALA A 71 3.11 27.05 -18.30
CA ALA A 71 3.35 27.66 -19.61
C ALA A 71 2.02 28.14 -20.22
N ARG A 72 0.99 27.30 -20.28
CA ARG A 72 -0.35 27.66 -20.79
C ARG A 72 -1.05 28.79 -20.02
N ALA A 73 -0.73 28.96 -18.74
CA ALA A 73 -1.29 30.03 -17.92
C ALA A 73 -0.54 31.35 -18.05
N SER A 74 0.59 31.37 -18.76
CA SER A 74 1.42 32.56 -18.93
C SER A 74 1.04 33.32 -20.20
N ASP A 75 1.09 34.65 -20.12
CA ASP A 75 0.79 35.54 -21.25
C ASP A 75 1.78 35.37 -22.42
N ASP A 76 2.99 34.87 -22.14
CA ASP A 76 4.07 34.63 -23.09
C ASP A 76 4.09 33.19 -23.66
N TYR A 77 3.00 32.43 -23.53
CA TYR A 77 2.93 31.08 -24.06
C TYR A 77 3.03 31.05 -25.59
N TYR A 78 4.20 30.68 -26.11
CA TYR A 78 4.51 30.69 -27.55
C TYR A 78 3.48 29.96 -28.44
N PHE A 79 2.87 28.88 -27.94
CA PHE A 79 1.93 28.07 -28.71
C PHE A 79 0.45 28.45 -28.48
N ALA A 80 0.14 29.56 -27.79
CA ALA A 80 -1.23 29.92 -27.41
C ALA A 80 -2.20 29.98 -28.62
N ASP A 81 -1.75 30.60 -29.71
CA ASP A 81 -2.48 30.79 -30.97
C ASP A 81 -2.30 29.62 -31.97
N LYS A 82 -1.27 28.78 -31.76
CA LYS A 82 -0.89 27.70 -32.68
C LYS A 82 -1.37 26.32 -32.22
N GLU A 83 -1.82 26.18 -30.97
CA GLU A 83 -2.14 24.87 -30.40
C GLU A 83 -3.22 24.12 -31.20
N GLN A 84 -4.19 24.83 -31.78
CA GLN A 84 -5.25 24.22 -32.62
C GLN A 84 -4.73 23.73 -33.98
N LEU A 85 -3.62 24.29 -34.48
CA LEU A 85 -3.02 23.97 -35.78
C LEU A 85 -2.10 22.74 -35.72
N ILE A 86 -1.95 22.16 -34.53
CA ILE A 86 -1.03 21.06 -34.27
C ILE A 86 -1.82 19.75 -34.22
N SER A 87 -1.48 18.80 -35.07
CA SER A 87 -1.97 17.42 -35.02
C SER A 87 -0.79 16.45 -34.84
N PHE A 88 -1.08 15.19 -34.52
CA PHE A 88 -0.03 14.19 -34.32
C PHE A 88 -0.51 12.78 -34.61
N GLU A 89 0.42 11.91 -34.96
CA GLU A 89 0.23 10.48 -35.15
C GLU A 89 1.29 9.70 -34.36
N ASP A 90 0.85 8.89 -33.39
CA ASP A 90 1.71 7.98 -32.60
C ASP A 90 1.77 6.62 -33.31
N LYS A 91 2.94 6.23 -33.81
CA LYS A 91 3.21 5.00 -34.58
C LYS A 91 4.12 4.06 -33.78
N PRO A 92 3.61 3.40 -32.73
CA PRO A 92 4.37 2.36 -32.03
C PRO A 92 4.66 1.20 -32.99
N LYS A 93 5.95 0.89 -33.17
CA LYS A 93 6.42 -0.27 -33.95
C LYS A 93 6.43 -1.54 -33.11
N VAL A 94 6.73 -1.42 -31.82
CA VAL A 94 6.79 -2.55 -30.87
C VAL A 94 6.05 -2.17 -29.59
N ILE A 95 5.15 -3.06 -29.15
CA ILE A 95 4.44 -2.93 -27.88
C ILE A 95 4.70 -4.19 -27.06
N ASN A 96 5.40 -4.01 -25.94
CA ASN A 96 5.72 -5.08 -25.00
C ASN A 96 4.89 -4.95 -23.72
N ARG A 97 4.54 -6.10 -23.15
CA ARG A 97 3.92 -6.20 -21.82
C ARG A 97 4.93 -6.80 -20.87
N GLU A 98 5.38 -6.04 -19.88
CA GLU A 98 6.42 -6.48 -18.95
C GLU A 98 6.03 -6.28 -17.49
N ILE A 99 6.60 -7.11 -16.63
CA ILE A 99 6.50 -6.94 -15.18
C ILE A 99 7.67 -6.08 -14.75
N ALA A 100 7.37 -4.87 -14.27
CA ALA A 100 8.37 -3.99 -13.68
C ALA A 100 8.18 -3.92 -12.17
N TYR A 101 9.26 -4.06 -11.40
CA TYR A 101 9.23 -3.80 -9.97
C TYR A 101 9.25 -2.28 -9.74
N ILE A 102 8.16 -1.73 -9.22
CA ILE A 102 8.02 -0.30 -8.95
C ILE A 102 8.17 -0.02 -7.45
N ARG A 103 8.78 1.11 -7.11
CA ARG A 103 9.01 1.51 -5.72
C ARG A 103 7.74 2.08 -5.10
N ASN A 104 7.48 1.72 -3.85
CA ASN A 104 6.44 2.32 -3.02
C ASN A 104 7.09 3.29 -2.03
N MET A 105 6.80 4.58 -2.19
CA MET A 105 7.36 5.64 -1.35
C MET A 105 6.42 6.09 -0.22
N LYS A 106 5.25 5.44 -0.04
CA LYS A 106 4.30 5.78 1.04
C LYS A 106 4.80 5.43 2.44
N GLY A 107 5.87 4.64 2.57
CA GLY A 107 6.34 4.15 3.87
C GLY A 107 5.44 3.08 4.49
N SER A 108 4.67 2.36 3.67
CA SER A 108 3.82 1.26 4.15
C SER A 108 4.68 0.15 4.75
N THR A 109 4.22 -0.45 5.85
CA THR A 109 4.90 -1.54 6.54
C THR A 109 4.26 -2.88 6.18
N ASP A 110 5.08 -3.92 6.05
CA ASP A 110 4.62 -5.30 5.88
C ASP A 110 3.80 -5.74 7.10
N GLN A 111 2.74 -6.52 6.87
CA GLN A 111 1.85 -6.97 7.95
C GLN A 111 2.41 -8.14 8.75
N ASN A 112 3.24 -8.98 8.13
CA ASN A 112 3.67 -10.28 8.66
C ASN A 112 5.19 -10.39 8.81
N SER A 113 5.93 -9.31 8.54
CA SER A 113 7.39 -9.28 8.60
C SER A 113 7.89 -8.26 9.62
N PHE A 114 9.07 -8.52 10.16
CA PHE A 114 9.77 -7.63 11.10
C PHE A 114 11.24 -7.47 10.70
N THR A 115 11.98 -6.60 11.38
CA THR A 115 13.42 -6.43 11.17
C THR A 115 14.17 -6.47 12.50
N GLY A 116 15.48 -6.74 12.46
CA GLY A 116 16.30 -6.88 13.65
C GLY A 116 16.16 -8.23 14.35
N MET A 117 16.61 -8.29 15.61
CA MET A 117 16.62 -9.50 16.43
C MET A 117 15.37 -9.57 17.29
N ILE A 118 14.90 -10.79 17.58
CA ILE A 118 13.77 -11.04 18.48
C ILE A 118 14.23 -10.86 19.94
N LYS A 119 13.46 -10.08 20.72
CA LYS A 119 13.71 -9.81 22.14
C LYS A 119 13.07 -10.88 23.02
N VAL A 120 13.66 -12.08 23.06
CA VAL A 120 13.19 -13.17 23.95
C VAL A 120 13.39 -12.86 25.44
N ASN A 121 14.21 -11.85 25.75
CA ASN A 121 14.48 -11.38 27.10
C ASN A 121 13.64 -10.16 27.53
N ASP A 122 12.58 -9.82 26.79
CA ASP A 122 11.66 -8.77 27.22
C ASP A 122 10.94 -9.22 28.51
N PRO A 123 10.85 -8.38 29.56
CA PRO A 123 10.32 -8.79 30.87
C PRO A 123 8.91 -9.38 30.84
N ILE A 124 8.08 -9.04 29.84
CA ILE A 124 6.74 -9.64 29.73
C ILE A 124 6.76 -11.16 29.52
N PHE A 125 7.90 -11.74 29.12
CA PHE A 125 8.08 -13.17 28.92
C PHE A 125 8.87 -13.87 30.03
N LEU A 126 9.56 -13.11 30.90
CA LEU A 126 10.48 -13.65 31.91
C LEU A 126 10.09 -13.35 33.37
N SER A 127 9.04 -12.55 33.59
CA SER A 127 8.61 -12.17 34.93
C SER A 127 7.78 -13.27 35.59
N ASP A 128 7.62 -13.22 36.91
CA ASP A 128 6.84 -14.21 37.66
C ASP A 128 5.37 -14.29 37.20
N TYR A 129 4.82 -13.18 36.70
CA TYR A 129 3.47 -13.15 36.14
C TYR A 129 3.37 -13.74 34.73
N SER A 130 4.48 -13.94 34.01
CA SER A 130 4.48 -14.21 32.56
C SER A 130 3.73 -15.49 32.20
N GLY A 131 3.90 -16.56 32.98
CA GLY A 131 3.18 -17.81 32.79
C GLY A 131 1.67 -17.66 33.02
N GLU A 132 1.28 -17.01 34.12
CA GLU A 132 -0.14 -16.75 34.43
C GLU A 132 -0.79 -15.80 33.42
N PHE A 133 -0.02 -14.87 32.84
CA PHE A 133 -0.53 -13.91 31.87
C PHE A 133 -0.76 -14.54 30.51
N TRP A 134 0.28 -15.16 29.92
CA TRP A 134 0.20 -15.71 28.58
C TRP A 134 -0.54 -17.04 28.52
N GLY A 135 -0.61 -17.80 29.62
CA GLY A 135 -1.30 -19.09 29.70
C GLY A 135 -2.81 -19.01 29.41
N VAL A 136 -3.42 -17.82 29.48
CA VAL A 136 -4.80 -17.60 29.00
C VAL A 136 -4.98 -18.03 27.54
N LEU A 137 -3.94 -17.88 26.72
CA LEU A 137 -3.99 -18.25 25.31
C LEU A 137 -3.99 -19.77 25.10
N ASP A 138 -3.58 -20.57 26.09
CA ASP A 138 -3.48 -22.02 25.98
C ASP A 138 -4.76 -22.76 26.38
N LEU A 139 -5.66 -22.08 27.09
CA LEU A 139 -6.97 -22.62 27.43
C LEU A 139 -7.73 -23.04 26.17
N ASP A 140 -8.57 -24.06 26.28
CA ASP A 140 -9.61 -24.33 25.28
C ASP A 140 -10.83 -23.39 25.49
N ILE A 141 -11.87 -23.54 24.67
CA ILE A 141 -13.04 -22.65 24.73
C ILE A 141 -13.83 -22.82 26.04
N GLU A 142 -13.97 -24.04 26.55
CA GLU A 142 -14.72 -24.32 27.77
C GLU A 142 -13.95 -23.77 28.97
N GLN A 143 -12.66 -24.10 29.08
CA GLN A 143 -11.74 -23.59 30.08
C GLN A 143 -11.66 -22.05 30.06
N LEU A 144 -11.64 -21.43 28.87
CA LEU A 144 -11.66 -19.98 28.74
C LEU A 144 -12.95 -19.37 29.30
N CYS A 145 -14.10 -20.00 29.06
CA CYS A 145 -15.37 -19.53 29.59
C CYS A 145 -15.40 -19.65 31.13
N GLU A 146 -14.93 -20.76 31.70
CA GLU A 146 -14.78 -20.92 33.15
C GLU A 146 -13.84 -19.87 33.74
N PHE A 147 -12.69 -19.64 33.09
CA PHE A 147 -11.73 -18.62 33.49
C PHE A 147 -12.35 -17.21 33.54
N ILE A 148 -13.19 -16.89 32.56
CA ILE A 148 -13.90 -15.62 32.51
C ILE A 148 -14.94 -15.54 33.64
N LEU A 149 -15.76 -16.57 33.81
CA LEU A 149 -16.94 -16.55 34.70
C LEU A 149 -16.57 -16.72 36.18
N ASP A 150 -15.71 -17.67 36.50
CA ASP A 150 -15.52 -18.19 37.86
C ASP A 150 -14.27 -17.65 38.57
N ASP A 151 -13.58 -16.66 37.98
CA ASP A 151 -12.34 -16.07 38.51
C ASP A 151 -11.23 -17.10 38.81
N LYS A 152 -11.25 -18.27 38.14
CA LYS A 152 -10.23 -19.31 38.26
C LYS A 152 -8.84 -18.81 37.85
N LEU A 153 -7.81 -19.34 38.50
CA LEU A 153 -6.42 -19.05 38.17
C LEU A 153 -5.95 -19.99 37.05
N ILE A 154 -4.97 -19.56 36.25
CA ILE A 154 -4.43 -20.38 35.15
C ILE A 154 -3.89 -21.73 35.64
N LYS A 155 -3.30 -21.77 36.84
CA LYS A 155 -2.80 -23.00 37.46
C LYS A 155 -3.89 -24.01 37.84
N ASP A 156 -5.16 -23.60 37.85
CA ASP A 156 -6.30 -24.46 38.19
C ASP A 156 -6.77 -25.28 36.97
N PHE A 157 -6.24 -24.98 35.78
CA PHE A 157 -6.55 -25.69 34.54
C PHE A 157 -5.45 -26.68 34.18
N GLN A 158 -5.85 -27.84 33.64
CA GLN A 158 -4.92 -28.77 33.00
C GLN A 158 -4.62 -28.29 31.58
N ILE A 159 -3.36 -27.94 31.34
CA ILE A 159 -2.86 -27.49 30.04
C ILE A 159 -1.84 -28.52 29.55
N ASP A 160 -2.23 -29.31 28.54
CA ASP A 160 -1.42 -30.43 28.06
C ASP A 160 -0.13 -29.99 27.34
N SER A 161 -0.12 -28.79 26.75
CA SER A 161 1.00 -28.27 25.97
C SER A 161 1.07 -26.74 26.05
N PRO A 162 1.64 -26.18 27.13
CA PRO A 162 1.75 -24.74 27.30
C PRO A 162 2.65 -24.13 26.22
N VAL A 163 2.28 -22.95 25.72
CA VAL A 163 3.05 -22.21 24.73
C VAL A 163 4.37 -21.75 25.33
N SER A 164 5.44 -21.78 24.53
CA SER A 164 6.70 -21.18 24.94
C SER A 164 6.54 -19.66 25.11
N LEU A 165 7.14 -19.11 26.17
CA LEU A 165 7.09 -17.69 26.48
C LEU A 165 8.15 -16.94 25.67
N ASP A 166 7.88 -16.81 24.36
CA ASP A 166 8.68 -16.00 23.45
C ASP A 166 7.78 -15.33 22.41
N PRO A 167 8.22 -14.22 21.79
CA PRO A 167 7.40 -13.48 20.85
C PRO A 167 6.85 -14.32 19.68
N VAL A 168 7.64 -15.25 19.14
CA VAL A 168 7.24 -16.04 17.97
C VAL A 168 6.20 -17.08 18.35
N SER A 169 6.41 -17.79 19.45
CA SER A 169 5.46 -18.79 19.94
C SER A 169 4.11 -18.18 20.31
N ILE A 170 4.11 -17.04 21.03
CA ILE A 170 2.88 -16.30 21.36
C ILE A 170 2.17 -15.81 20.09
N LEU A 171 2.90 -15.22 19.14
CA LEU A 171 2.31 -14.76 17.88
C LEU A 171 1.73 -15.93 17.07
N ASN A 172 2.40 -17.08 17.04
CA ASN A 172 1.91 -18.29 16.39
C ASN A 172 0.63 -18.82 17.05
N ARG A 173 0.57 -18.80 18.39
CA ARG A 173 -0.64 -19.18 19.12
C ARG A 173 -1.80 -18.25 18.79
N LEU A 174 -1.59 -16.94 18.78
CA LEU A 174 -2.59 -15.95 18.34
C LEU A 174 -3.03 -16.18 16.88
N ASN A 175 -2.10 -16.50 15.98
CA ASN A 175 -2.43 -16.87 14.60
C ASN A 175 -3.30 -18.13 14.51
N ASN A 176 -3.06 -19.12 15.37
CA ASN A 176 -3.86 -20.34 15.42
C ASN A 176 -5.27 -20.06 15.96
N ILE A 177 -5.40 -19.29 17.04
CA ILE A 177 -6.68 -18.82 17.58
C ILE A 177 -7.44 -18.02 16.51
N GLY A 178 -6.75 -17.15 15.77
CA GLY A 178 -7.34 -16.35 14.69
C GLY A 178 -7.89 -17.16 13.51
N LYS A 179 -7.54 -18.45 13.39
CA LYS A 179 -8.09 -19.37 12.38
C LYS A 179 -9.33 -20.14 12.87
N LEU A 180 -9.66 -20.07 14.16
CA LEU A 180 -10.84 -20.71 14.70
C LEU A 180 -12.10 -20.11 14.07
N LYS A 181 -13.03 -20.97 13.66
CA LYS A 181 -14.29 -20.53 13.06
C LYS A 181 -15.16 -19.87 14.13
N PRO A 182 -15.99 -18.89 13.75
CA PRO A 182 -17.04 -18.40 14.63
C PRO A 182 -17.92 -19.56 15.09
N ALA A 183 -18.30 -19.56 16.36
CA ALA A 183 -19.11 -20.61 16.98
C ALA A 183 -20.56 -20.14 17.17
N GLU A 184 -21.48 -21.10 17.24
CA GLU A 184 -22.81 -20.82 17.78
C GLU A 184 -22.71 -20.57 19.28
N SER A 185 -23.43 -19.57 19.77
CA SER A 185 -23.43 -19.25 21.20
C SER A 185 -24.27 -20.26 21.96
N ASN A 186 -23.62 -21.18 22.66
CA ASN A 186 -24.25 -21.90 23.75
C ASN A 186 -24.36 -20.97 24.99
N ASP A 187 -25.11 -21.41 26.01
CA ASP A 187 -25.37 -20.58 27.20
C ASP A 187 -24.09 -20.13 27.92
N MET A 188 -23.08 -21.00 28.00
CA MET A 188 -21.81 -20.73 28.67
C MET A 188 -20.98 -19.67 27.91
N ILE A 189 -20.81 -19.85 26.60
CA ILE A 189 -20.12 -18.89 25.73
C ILE A 189 -20.81 -17.53 25.79
N LYS A 190 -22.14 -17.52 25.75
CA LYS A 190 -22.93 -16.29 25.83
C LYS A 190 -22.69 -15.55 27.14
N GLN A 191 -22.79 -16.23 28.28
CA GLN A 191 -22.55 -15.62 29.59
C GLN A 191 -21.13 -15.07 29.72
N ALA A 192 -20.12 -15.82 29.29
CA ALA A 192 -18.72 -15.36 29.31
C ALA A 192 -18.54 -14.13 28.41
N SER A 193 -19.14 -14.13 27.22
CA SER A 193 -19.12 -13.02 26.27
C SER A 193 -19.81 -11.78 26.84
N ASP A 194 -20.97 -11.93 27.49
CA ASP A 194 -21.72 -10.84 28.14
C ASP A 194 -20.92 -10.24 29.31
N LYS A 195 -20.20 -11.06 30.09
CA LYS A 195 -19.27 -10.60 31.13
C LYS A 195 -18.11 -9.79 30.54
N LEU A 196 -17.55 -10.20 29.40
CA LEU A 196 -16.50 -9.41 28.73
C LEU A 196 -17.05 -8.10 28.15
N ALA A 197 -18.27 -8.11 27.61
CA ALA A 197 -18.93 -6.92 27.07
C ALA A 197 -19.24 -5.87 28.15
N SER A 198 -19.58 -6.30 29.38
CA SER A 198 -19.78 -5.38 30.50
C SER A 198 -18.48 -4.77 31.03
N LEU A 199 -17.34 -5.41 30.80
CA LEU A 199 -16.02 -4.93 31.23
C LEU A 199 -15.30 -4.09 30.17
N PHE A 200 -15.57 -4.33 28.88
CA PHE A 200 -14.81 -3.74 27.79
C PHE A 200 -15.71 -3.20 26.67
N ASP A 201 -15.97 -1.89 26.67
CA ASP A 201 -16.79 -1.21 25.65
C ASP A 201 -16.35 -1.46 24.19
N LYS A 202 -15.06 -1.74 24.00
CA LYS A 202 -14.48 -1.97 22.67
C LYS A 202 -14.66 -3.40 22.18
N TYR A 203 -15.05 -4.33 23.03
CA TYR A 203 -15.23 -5.74 22.69
C TYR A 203 -16.40 -5.92 21.71
N LYS A 204 -16.15 -6.65 20.62
CA LYS A 204 -17.11 -6.92 19.54
C LYS A 204 -17.26 -8.43 19.39
N PRO A 205 -18.24 -9.04 20.08
CA PRO A 205 -18.36 -10.48 20.18
C PRO A 205 -18.82 -11.16 18.91
N LEU A 206 -19.59 -10.49 18.05
CA LEU A 206 -20.32 -11.14 16.97
C LEU A 206 -19.82 -10.76 15.58
N ASN A 207 -19.91 -11.71 14.64
CA ASN A 207 -19.75 -11.43 13.21
C ASN A 207 -21.06 -10.90 12.59
N THR A 208 -21.04 -10.63 11.28
CA THR A 208 -22.22 -10.13 10.55
C THR A 208 -23.39 -11.13 10.48
N LYS A 209 -23.16 -12.40 10.81
CA LYS A 209 -24.19 -13.45 10.88
C LYS A 209 -24.67 -13.70 12.32
N GLY A 210 -24.23 -12.91 13.29
CA GLY A 210 -24.57 -13.09 14.71
C GLY A 210 -23.87 -14.27 15.40
N LEU A 211 -22.82 -14.84 14.79
CA LEU A 211 -22.03 -15.93 15.41
C LEU A 211 -20.92 -15.36 16.30
N GLN A 212 -20.62 -16.06 17.40
CA GLN A 212 -19.59 -15.66 18.35
C GLN A 212 -18.20 -15.79 17.73
N LEU A 213 -17.45 -14.70 17.79
CA LEU A 213 -16.04 -14.63 17.41
C LEU A 213 -15.17 -15.09 18.57
N ILE A 214 -14.32 -16.08 18.32
CA ILE A 214 -13.47 -16.69 19.35
C ILE A 214 -12.22 -15.84 19.64
N LEU A 215 -11.56 -15.30 18.61
CA LEU A 215 -10.37 -14.46 18.80
C LEU A 215 -10.61 -13.23 19.70
N PRO A 216 -11.70 -12.45 19.52
CA PRO A 216 -12.05 -11.38 20.46
C PRO A 216 -12.20 -11.85 21.92
N MET A 217 -12.74 -13.05 22.17
CA MET A 217 -12.86 -13.59 23.53
C MET A 217 -11.48 -13.80 24.16
N TYR A 218 -10.57 -14.50 23.49
CA TYR A 218 -9.20 -14.70 23.99
C TYR A 218 -8.47 -13.38 24.23
N CYS A 219 -8.57 -12.45 23.28
CA CYS A 219 -7.89 -11.17 23.44
C CYS A 219 -8.47 -10.37 24.61
N SER A 220 -9.79 -10.34 24.80
CA SER A 220 -10.41 -9.64 25.93
C SER A 220 -10.17 -10.34 27.27
N ALA A 221 -10.11 -11.68 27.28
CA ALA A 221 -9.71 -12.45 28.45
C ALA A 221 -8.26 -12.16 28.87
N LEU A 222 -7.35 -11.90 27.92
CA LEU A 222 -5.99 -11.48 28.23
C LEU A 222 -5.95 -10.09 28.91
N TYR A 223 -6.83 -9.17 28.49
CA TYR A 223 -7.00 -7.88 29.17
C TYR A 223 -7.59 -8.04 30.58
N LEU A 224 -8.58 -8.93 30.75
CA LEU A 224 -9.12 -9.30 32.06
C LEU A 224 -8.02 -9.87 32.96
N GLN A 225 -7.18 -10.75 32.42
CA GLN A 225 -6.06 -11.33 33.18
C GLN A 225 -5.03 -10.28 33.58
N MET A 226 -4.74 -9.31 32.69
CA MET A 226 -3.88 -8.17 33.04
C MET A 226 -4.44 -7.41 34.26
N GLN A 227 -5.74 -7.09 34.26
CA GLN A 227 -6.40 -6.40 35.38
C GLN A 227 -6.39 -7.22 36.68
N ARG A 228 -6.58 -8.54 36.60
CA ARG A 228 -6.50 -9.44 37.76
C ARG A 228 -5.08 -9.53 38.32
N LEU A 229 -4.07 -9.63 37.45
CA LEU A 229 -2.67 -9.73 37.86
C LEU A 229 -2.11 -8.42 38.44
N GLU A 230 -2.64 -7.26 38.04
CA GLU A 230 -2.29 -5.96 38.62
C GLU A 230 -2.53 -5.86 40.13
N GLN A 231 -3.41 -6.71 40.68
CA GLN A 231 -3.66 -6.75 42.12
C GLN A 231 -2.53 -7.45 42.90
N ARG A 232 -1.69 -8.23 42.21
CA ARG A 232 -0.66 -9.09 42.82
C ARG A 232 0.76 -8.78 42.34
N TYR A 233 0.90 -8.28 41.12
CA TYR A 233 2.18 -8.04 40.47
C TYR A 233 2.26 -6.63 39.88
N ASP A 234 3.48 -6.13 39.72
CA ASP A 234 3.72 -4.95 38.89
C ASP A 234 3.62 -5.33 37.40
N MET A 235 2.52 -4.91 36.76
CA MET A 235 2.25 -5.17 35.34
C MET A 235 2.74 -4.04 34.41
N THR A 236 3.53 -3.07 34.91
CA THR A 236 4.03 -1.94 34.10
C THR A 236 4.81 -2.40 32.87
N THR A 237 5.60 -3.47 32.99
CA THR A 237 6.37 -4.06 31.88
C THR A 237 5.49 -4.73 30.82
N ALA A 238 4.28 -5.19 31.20
CA ALA A 238 3.32 -5.77 30.25
C ALA A 238 2.54 -4.71 29.45
N LYS A 239 2.46 -3.48 29.98
CA LYS A 239 1.66 -2.40 29.41
C LYS A 239 2.43 -1.55 28.41
N SER A 240 1.75 -1.17 27.34
CA SER A 240 2.17 -0.06 26.48
C SER A 240 1.99 1.28 27.20
N LYS A 241 2.55 2.36 26.63
CA LYS A 241 2.39 3.73 27.16
C LYS A 241 0.93 4.17 27.35
N LYS A 242 -0.02 3.55 26.64
CA LYS A 242 -1.47 3.84 26.75
C LYS A 242 -2.21 2.85 27.65
N GLY A 243 -1.50 2.01 28.40
CA GLY A 243 -2.06 1.02 29.33
C GLY A 243 -2.60 -0.27 28.69
N GLY A 244 -2.59 -0.40 27.36
CA GLY A 244 -3.00 -1.63 26.65
C GLY A 244 -1.82 -2.55 26.33
N ILE A 245 -2.10 -3.73 25.75
CA ILE A 245 -1.07 -4.70 25.37
C ILE A 245 -0.54 -4.38 23.98
N SER A 246 0.78 -4.25 23.81
CA SER A 246 1.37 -3.89 22.50
C SER A 246 1.00 -4.90 21.41
N GLY A 247 0.33 -4.42 20.35
CA GLY A 247 -0.06 -5.24 19.20
C GLY A 247 -1.30 -6.12 19.41
N ILE A 248 -1.95 -6.07 20.58
CA ILE A 248 -3.18 -6.82 20.88
C ILE A 248 -4.25 -5.81 21.32
N SER A 249 -5.47 -5.99 20.83
CA SER A 249 -6.66 -5.20 21.18
C SER A 249 -7.74 -6.15 21.70
N ASN A 250 -8.83 -5.64 22.28
CA ASN A 250 -9.96 -6.49 22.72
C ASN A 250 -10.58 -7.37 21.61
N ASN A 251 -10.29 -7.12 20.33
CA ASN A 251 -10.91 -7.82 19.19
C ASN A 251 -9.95 -8.64 18.34
N GLY A 252 -8.66 -8.66 18.68
CA GLY A 252 -7.65 -9.31 17.84
C GLY A 252 -6.28 -8.65 17.98
N PHE A 253 -5.35 -9.07 17.12
CA PHE A 253 -3.96 -8.66 17.18
C PHE A 253 -3.46 -8.19 15.81
N THR A 254 -2.40 -7.39 15.83
CA THR A 254 -1.70 -6.90 14.63
C THR A 254 -0.26 -7.41 14.67
N PRO A 255 0.10 -8.43 13.86
CA PRO A 255 1.41 -9.10 13.94
C PRO A 255 2.59 -8.13 13.86
N LYS A 256 2.58 -7.21 12.89
CA LYS A 256 3.63 -6.18 12.76
C LYS A 256 3.79 -5.27 13.97
N ASP A 257 2.71 -4.98 14.71
CA ASP A 257 2.74 -4.08 15.86
C ASP A 257 3.20 -4.83 17.11
N PHE A 258 2.81 -6.10 17.23
CA PHE A 258 3.31 -7.02 18.25
C PHE A 258 4.83 -7.23 18.06
N MET A 259 5.26 -7.60 16.85
CA MET A 259 6.68 -7.86 16.58
C MET A 259 7.54 -6.60 16.68
N ASP A 260 7.06 -5.42 16.28
CA ASP A 260 7.81 -4.15 16.43
C ASP A 260 8.15 -3.85 17.90
N LYS A 261 7.26 -4.18 18.84
CA LYS A 261 7.55 -4.06 20.27
C LYS A 261 8.66 -5.02 20.70
N TYR A 262 8.59 -6.27 20.25
CA TYR A 262 9.46 -7.37 20.69
C TYR A 262 10.59 -7.71 19.72
N THR A 263 10.97 -6.76 18.85
CA THR A 263 12.17 -6.85 18.00
C THR A 263 13.00 -5.59 18.14
N THR A 264 14.29 -5.68 17.79
CA THR A 264 15.23 -4.54 17.92
C THR A 264 15.15 -3.56 16.76
N GLY A 265 14.66 -3.98 15.60
CA GLY A 265 14.53 -3.14 14.41
C GLY A 265 13.15 -2.49 14.31
N ALA A 266 13.02 -1.51 13.42
CA ALA A 266 11.74 -0.91 13.09
C ALA A 266 10.87 -1.88 12.26
N LYS A 267 9.57 -1.58 12.15
CA LYS A 267 8.66 -2.25 11.21
C LYS A 267 9.26 -2.37 9.81
N LYS A 268 9.12 -3.57 9.22
CA LYS A 268 9.61 -3.85 7.87
C LYS A 268 8.88 -2.99 6.85
N LEU A 269 9.60 -2.11 6.14
CA LEU A 269 9.04 -1.33 5.04
C LEU A 269 8.77 -2.19 3.80
N ILE A 270 7.67 -1.89 3.10
CA ILE A 270 7.38 -2.40 1.76
C ILE A 270 8.03 -1.45 0.76
N TYR A 271 9.17 -1.84 0.21
CA TYR A 271 9.93 -1.00 -0.71
C TYR A 271 9.30 -0.84 -2.09
N GLY A 272 8.33 -1.68 -2.43
CA GLY A 272 7.74 -1.74 -3.75
C GLY A 272 7.02 -3.06 -4.00
N ASN A 273 6.57 -3.22 -5.23
CA ASN A 273 5.90 -4.42 -5.72
C ASN A 273 6.05 -4.55 -7.23
N PRO A 274 5.89 -5.75 -7.79
CA PRO A 274 5.68 -5.88 -9.23
C PRO A 274 4.40 -5.14 -9.65
N TYR A 275 4.46 -4.42 -10.77
CA TYR A 275 3.30 -3.77 -11.37
C TYR A 275 2.49 -4.79 -12.17
N ILE A 276 1.55 -5.43 -11.50
CA ILE A 276 0.66 -6.45 -12.05
C ILE A 276 -0.72 -6.27 -11.43
N ARG A 277 -1.75 -6.27 -12.28
CA ARG A 277 -3.15 -6.42 -11.87
C ARG A 277 -3.68 -7.73 -12.44
N GLU A 278 -4.28 -8.54 -11.58
CA GLU A 278 -4.91 -9.79 -12.00
C GLU A 278 -6.42 -9.70 -11.74
N GLU A 279 -7.22 -10.16 -12.69
CA GLU A 279 -8.67 -10.23 -12.54
C GLU A 279 -9.22 -11.53 -13.11
N PHE A 280 -10.35 -12.00 -12.59
CA PHE A 280 -11.09 -13.12 -13.15
C PHE A 280 -12.27 -12.60 -13.96
N VAL A 281 -12.27 -12.89 -15.26
CA VAL A 281 -13.35 -12.54 -16.17
C VAL A 281 -14.13 -13.81 -16.50
N LYS A 282 -15.46 -13.74 -16.39
CA LYS A 282 -16.34 -14.88 -16.68
C LYS A 282 -16.18 -15.29 -18.15
N GLY A 283 -15.80 -16.53 -18.39
CA GLY A 283 -15.57 -17.09 -19.74
C GLY A 283 -14.12 -17.01 -20.23
N GLU A 284 -13.30 -16.08 -19.71
CA GLU A 284 -11.89 -15.92 -20.10
C GLU A 284 -10.91 -16.41 -19.03
N GLY A 285 -11.38 -16.58 -17.79
CA GLY A 285 -10.54 -17.01 -16.68
C GLY A 285 -9.68 -15.87 -16.13
N LYS A 286 -8.45 -16.19 -15.72
CA LYS A 286 -7.56 -15.24 -15.05
C LYS A 286 -6.78 -14.41 -16.07
N ILE A 287 -7.04 -13.10 -16.10
CA ILE A 287 -6.36 -12.14 -16.97
C ILE A 287 -5.30 -11.38 -16.16
N LYS A 288 -4.16 -11.10 -16.80
CA LYS A 288 -3.06 -10.31 -16.24
C LYS A 288 -2.87 -9.01 -17.03
N HIS A 289 -2.85 -7.91 -16.30
CA HIS A 289 -2.54 -6.57 -16.80
C HIS A 289 -1.18 -6.15 -16.28
N ASN A 290 -0.25 -5.93 -17.22
CA ASN A 290 1.15 -5.61 -16.94
C ASN A 290 1.49 -4.20 -17.45
N LEU A 291 2.69 -3.72 -17.12
CA LEU A 291 3.20 -2.47 -17.69
C LEU A 291 3.28 -2.60 -19.21
N THR A 292 2.77 -1.60 -19.92
CA THR A 292 2.92 -1.49 -21.38
C THR A 292 4.13 -0.61 -21.70
N LYS A 293 5.05 -1.12 -22.49
CA LYS A 293 6.23 -0.42 -23.00
C LYS A 293 6.14 -0.32 -24.53
N ALA A 294 6.37 0.87 -25.08
CA ALA A 294 6.29 1.11 -26.51
C ALA A 294 7.61 1.65 -27.07
N ASN A 295 7.96 1.18 -28.27
CA ASN A 295 9.01 1.72 -29.13
C ASN A 295 8.36 2.14 -30.45
N GLY A 296 8.79 3.24 -31.06
CA GLY A 296 8.22 3.67 -32.32
C GLY A 296 8.57 5.10 -32.68
N GLN A 297 7.64 5.73 -33.40
CA GLN A 297 7.80 7.08 -33.92
C GLN A 297 6.56 7.90 -33.61
N LEU A 298 6.74 9.15 -33.22
CA LEU A 298 5.70 10.14 -33.07
C LEU A 298 5.91 11.21 -34.15
N GLU A 299 4.90 11.40 -34.99
CA GLU A 299 4.90 12.43 -36.02
C GLU A 299 4.01 13.58 -35.55
N ILE A 300 4.57 14.77 -35.45
CA ILE A 300 3.84 15.99 -35.10
C ILE A 300 3.75 16.84 -36.36
N LEU A 301 2.52 17.21 -36.74
CA LEU A 301 2.25 18.07 -37.88
C LEU A 301 1.76 19.42 -37.37
N LEU A 302 2.34 20.50 -37.88
CA LEU A 302 1.98 21.87 -37.58
C LEU A 302 1.57 22.55 -38.89
N ASP A 303 0.30 22.94 -38.97
CA ASP A 303 -0.26 23.68 -40.10
C ASP A 303 0.03 25.18 -39.92
N ILE A 304 1.27 25.56 -40.20
CA ILE A 304 1.83 26.91 -40.05
C ILE A 304 2.56 27.29 -41.33
N ASP A 305 2.70 28.59 -41.59
CA ASP A 305 3.41 29.09 -42.77
C ASP A 305 4.93 28.84 -42.71
N ASP A 306 5.61 29.07 -43.82
CA ASP A 306 7.06 28.82 -43.93
C ASP A 306 7.90 29.68 -42.99
N GLU A 307 7.49 30.93 -42.73
CA GLU A 307 8.25 31.84 -41.88
C GLU A 307 8.12 31.42 -40.40
N GLN A 308 6.90 31.09 -39.97
CA GLN A 308 6.64 30.50 -38.67
C GLN A 308 7.38 29.16 -38.48
N ALA A 309 7.44 28.33 -39.52
CA ALA A 309 8.16 27.06 -39.48
C ALA A 309 9.69 27.27 -39.33
N LYS A 310 10.27 28.24 -40.03
CA LYS A 310 11.69 28.61 -39.90
C LYS A 310 12.00 29.18 -38.52
N GLU A 311 11.14 30.06 -38.02
CA GLU A 311 11.26 30.64 -36.67
C GLU A 311 11.28 29.55 -35.61
N LEU A 312 10.29 28.63 -35.63
CA LEU A 312 10.22 27.53 -34.69
C LEU A 312 11.44 26.62 -34.79
N LYS A 313 11.91 26.30 -35.99
CA LYS A 313 13.14 25.52 -36.17
C LYS A 313 14.35 26.23 -35.54
N GLN A 314 14.50 27.54 -35.78
CA GLN A 314 15.59 28.33 -35.19
C GLN A 314 15.51 28.35 -33.66
N MET A 315 14.31 28.45 -33.08
CA MET A 315 14.13 28.36 -31.63
C MET A 315 14.57 27.00 -31.07
N ILE A 316 14.22 25.90 -31.75
CA ILE A 316 14.65 24.55 -31.36
C ILE A 316 16.17 24.42 -31.43
N ASP A 317 16.78 24.87 -32.53
CA ASP A 317 18.23 24.82 -32.74
C ASP A 317 18.96 25.65 -31.66
N ASN A 318 18.45 26.84 -31.33
CA ASN A 318 18.99 27.72 -30.30
C ASN A 318 18.86 27.12 -28.89
N ALA A 319 17.76 26.41 -28.60
CA ALA A 319 17.54 25.77 -27.31
C ALA A 319 18.44 24.54 -27.11
N GLY A 320 18.90 23.90 -28.20
CA GLY A 320 19.90 22.83 -28.15
C GLY A 320 19.44 21.56 -27.42
N VAL A 321 18.14 21.25 -27.44
CA VAL A 321 17.56 20.11 -26.72
C VAL A 321 17.72 18.84 -27.55
N SER A 322 18.55 17.90 -27.09
CA SER A 322 18.96 16.73 -27.87
C SER A 322 18.15 15.46 -27.56
N SER A 323 18.09 15.04 -26.29
CA SER A 323 17.40 13.82 -25.85
C SER A 323 16.45 14.09 -24.69
N PHE A 324 15.29 13.44 -24.70
CA PHE A 324 14.25 13.59 -23.68
C PHE A 324 13.44 12.28 -23.52
N TYR A 325 12.44 12.29 -22.64
CA TYR A 325 11.52 11.17 -22.47
C TYR A 325 10.19 11.44 -23.17
N LEU A 326 9.65 10.44 -23.88
CA LEU A 326 8.27 10.50 -24.37
C LEU A 326 7.31 9.99 -23.29
N GLY A 327 6.62 10.90 -22.61
CA GLY A 327 5.70 10.58 -21.52
C GLY A 327 6.45 10.21 -20.23
N LYS A 328 6.72 8.92 -20.00
CA LYS A 328 7.39 8.44 -18.79
C LYS A 328 8.51 7.46 -19.12
N LYS A 329 9.72 7.76 -18.64
CA LYS A 329 10.95 6.97 -18.88
C LYS A 329 11.17 6.69 -20.39
N GLY A 330 12.21 5.92 -20.71
CA GLY A 330 12.58 5.61 -22.10
C GLY A 330 13.62 6.59 -22.64
N LEU A 331 13.73 6.68 -23.95
CA LEU A 331 14.57 7.62 -24.67
C LEU A 331 13.78 8.10 -25.88
N ALA A 332 13.83 9.39 -26.16
CA ALA A 332 13.25 10.00 -27.34
C ALA A 332 14.17 11.12 -27.84
N TYR A 333 14.21 11.30 -29.17
CA TYR A 333 14.96 12.36 -29.82
C TYR A 333 14.25 12.79 -31.11
N VAL A 334 14.52 14.01 -31.56
CA VAL A 334 14.05 14.50 -32.85
C VAL A 334 14.93 13.86 -33.93
N SER A 335 14.35 13.01 -34.77
CA SER A 335 15.07 12.36 -35.87
C SER A 335 15.08 13.23 -37.12
N GLU A 336 14.02 14.01 -37.34
CA GLU A 336 13.87 14.82 -38.55
C GLU A 336 12.92 16.01 -38.31
N ILE A 337 13.25 17.16 -38.93
CA ILE A 337 12.37 18.32 -39.01
C ILE A 337 12.23 18.70 -40.48
N ARG A 338 10.99 18.70 -40.99
CA ARG A 338 10.64 19.14 -42.34
C ARG A 338 9.83 20.41 -42.27
N LEU A 339 10.24 21.45 -43.00
CA LEU A 339 9.48 22.70 -43.06
C LEU A 339 8.19 22.51 -43.88
N ARG A 340 8.22 21.62 -44.89
CA ARG A 340 7.08 21.19 -45.70
C ARG A 340 7.00 19.66 -45.76
#